data_AF-A0A382FXU7-F1
#
_entry.id   AF-A0A382FXU7-F1
#
_cell.length_a   1.000
_cell.length_b   1.000
_cell.length_c   1.000
_cell.angle_alpha   90.00
_cell.angle_beta   90.00
_cell.angle_gamma   90.00
#
_symmetry.space_group_name_H-M   'P 1'
#
loop_
_entity.id
_entity.type
_entity.pdbx_description
1 polymer ?
#
loop_
_entity_poly.entity_id
_entity_poly.type
_entity_poly.pdbx_seq_one_letter_code
_entity_poly.pdbx_strand_id
1 'polypeptide(L)'
;MMNNKGLHMTPAPTKTLHKPPGAKKRIAKDSQYAPNSHQEKEVINKLTMARVRMLLNHPFFGNLVTRLVLTDASTWCHTLATDGKYLYFNAEFVNSLSDGEVIFGLAHEVGHCIYDHMSRREDRNPAYFNMAGDYIINYQLVQHNVGERITKVKILYDAKYDDKWTTEEVYDDIKDKQPKCETWDQHLDGEGGFGDGEGEGE
;
A
#
# COMPACT_ATOMS: atom_id res chain seq x y z
N MET A 1 20.50 -24.92 -26.34
CA MET A 1 19.49 -24.15 -27.09
C MET A 1 18.21 -24.16 -26.28
N MET A 2 17.92 -23.09 -25.54
CA MET A 2 16.72 -22.97 -24.72
C MET A 2 15.76 -22.00 -25.42
N ASN A 3 14.57 -22.51 -25.74
CA ASN A 3 13.51 -21.79 -26.44
C ASN A 3 12.97 -20.65 -25.57
N ASN A 4 13.13 -19.43 -26.06
CA ASN A 4 12.51 -18.23 -25.55
C ASN A 4 11.05 -18.18 -26.05
N LYS A 5 10.11 -18.73 -25.26
CA LYS A 5 8.68 -18.52 -25.51
C LYS A 5 8.31 -17.15 -24.97
N GLY A 6 8.20 -16.19 -25.89
CA GLY A 6 7.73 -14.83 -25.60
C GLY A 6 6.42 -14.86 -24.83
N LEU A 7 6.39 -14.17 -23.69
CA LEU A 7 5.18 -13.93 -22.92
C LEU A 7 4.24 -13.06 -23.75
N HIS A 8 3.16 -13.66 -24.24
CA HIS A 8 2.03 -12.90 -24.74
C HIS A 8 1.22 -12.43 -23.52
N MET A 9 1.52 -11.21 -23.05
CA MET A 9 0.67 -10.53 -22.07
C MET A 9 -0.47 -9.84 -22.83
N THR A 10 -1.71 -10.11 -22.45
CA THR A 10 -2.86 -9.36 -22.97
C THR A 10 -2.85 -7.94 -22.38
N PRO A 11 -3.02 -6.90 -23.20
CA PRO A 11 -3.05 -5.52 -22.72
C PRO A 11 -4.21 -5.32 -21.75
N ALA A 12 -3.96 -4.61 -20.64
CA ALA A 12 -5.01 -4.22 -19.72
C ALA A 12 -6.04 -3.32 -20.43
N PRO A 13 -7.35 -3.52 -20.23
CA PRO A 13 -8.36 -2.63 -20.77
C PRO A 13 -8.14 -1.22 -20.22
N THR A 14 -8.27 -0.22 -21.09
CA THR A 14 -8.11 1.21 -20.80
C THR A 14 -9.25 1.68 -19.89
N LYS A 15 -9.24 1.31 -18.60
CA LYS A 15 -10.15 1.87 -17.61
C LYS A 15 -9.49 3.11 -17.04
N THR A 16 -10.15 4.24 -17.27
CA THR A 16 -9.87 5.52 -16.61
C THR A 16 -9.67 5.30 -15.12
N LEU A 17 -8.53 5.80 -14.59
CA LEU A 17 -8.30 6.02 -13.15
C LEU A 17 -9.60 6.55 -12.56
N HIS A 18 -10.26 5.77 -11.71
CA HIS A 18 -11.41 6.27 -10.98
C HIS A 18 -10.89 7.34 -10.05
N LYS A 19 -11.13 8.62 -10.39
CA LYS A 19 -10.97 9.71 -9.43
C LYS A 19 -11.83 9.34 -8.22
N PRO A 20 -11.29 9.32 -6.99
CA PRO A 20 -12.12 9.15 -5.82
C PRO A 20 -13.26 10.18 -5.89
N PRO A 21 -14.50 9.80 -5.59
CA PRO A 21 -15.64 10.70 -5.69
C PRO A 21 -15.32 11.98 -4.93
N GLY A 22 -15.48 13.12 -5.61
CA GLY A 22 -14.95 14.43 -5.19
C GLY A 22 -15.11 14.65 -3.69
N ALA A 23 -13.99 14.92 -3.02
CA ALA A 23 -13.86 15.02 -1.58
C ALA A 23 -14.96 15.92 -0.99
N LYS A 24 -16.03 15.29 -0.48
CA LYS A 24 -17.04 16.00 0.30
C LYS A 24 -16.40 16.33 1.64
N LYS A 25 -16.40 17.63 1.95
CA LYS A 25 -16.09 18.32 3.21
C LYS A 25 -15.52 17.42 4.32
N ARG A 26 -14.22 17.65 4.62
CA ARG A 26 -13.45 17.14 5.77
C ARG A 26 -14.35 16.88 6.99
N ILE A 27 -14.52 15.62 7.36
CA ILE A 27 -15.06 15.25 8.67
C ILE A 27 -13.88 15.27 9.65
N ALA A 28 -13.94 16.21 10.60
CA ALA A 28 -12.95 16.39 11.66
C ALA A 28 -13.20 15.41 12.83
N LYS A 29 -12.10 15.08 13.54
CA LYS A 29 -11.92 14.47 14.88
C LYS A 29 -13.03 13.50 15.35
N ASP A 30 -12.65 12.25 15.58
CA ASP A 30 -13.45 11.11 16.08
C ASP A 30 -14.11 10.20 15.02
N SER A 31 -13.57 10.15 13.80
CA SER A 31 -13.97 9.18 12.78
C SER A 31 -13.26 7.83 12.96
N GLN A 32 -13.44 7.15 14.09
CA GLN A 32 -13.15 5.71 14.11
C GLN A 32 -14.20 5.01 13.25
N TYR A 33 -13.76 4.23 12.27
CA TYR A 33 -14.66 3.37 11.50
C TYR A 33 -15.46 2.47 12.45
N ALA A 34 -16.78 2.59 12.42
CA ALA A 34 -17.70 1.85 13.26
C ALA A 34 -18.38 0.75 12.43
N PRO A 35 -17.97 -0.53 12.57
CA PRO A 35 -18.53 -1.63 11.80
C PRO A 35 -20.00 -1.90 12.18
N ASN A 36 -20.86 -2.06 11.19
CA ASN A 36 -22.30 -2.27 11.32
C ASN A 36 -22.71 -3.75 11.15
N SER A 37 -21.90 -4.58 10.48
CA SER A 37 -22.15 -6.02 10.30
C SER A 37 -21.21 -6.90 11.13
N HIS A 38 -21.60 -8.16 11.35
CA HIS A 38 -20.72 -9.13 12.04
C HIS A 38 -19.42 -9.36 11.25
N GLN A 39 -19.51 -9.44 9.92
CA GLN A 39 -18.35 -9.63 9.05
C GLN A 39 -17.39 -8.44 9.12
N GLU A 40 -17.91 -7.21 9.12
CA GLU A 40 -17.09 -6.01 9.29
C GLU A 40 -16.40 -5.96 10.66
N LYS A 41 -17.06 -6.40 11.73
CA LYS A 41 -16.45 -6.50 13.07
C LYS A 41 -15.28 -7.48 13.09
N GLU A 42 -15.42 -8.65 12.47
CA GLU A 42 -14.35 -9.64 12.38
C GLU A 42 -13.14 -9.11 11.60
N VAL A 43 -13.38 -8.43 10.48
CA VAL A 43 -12.31 -7.80 9.67
C VAL A 43 -11.59 -6.71 10.48
N ILE A 44 -12.33 -5.85 11.18
CA ILE A 44 -11.73 -4.81 12.02
C ILE A 44 -10.96 -5.40 13.19
N ASN A 45 -11.46 -6.46 13.83
CA ASN A 45 -10.73 -7.19 14.86
C ASN A 45 -9.42 -7.76 14.31
N LYS A 46 -9.44 -8.38 13.12
CA LYS A 46 -8.25 -8.92 12.46
C LYS A 46 -7.21 -7.84 12.17
N LEU A 47 -7.62 -6.70 11.62
CA LEU A 47 -6.75 -5.54 11.37
C LEU A 47 -6.19 -4.97 12.68
N THR A 48 -7.01 -4.86 13.71
CA THR A 48 -6.60 -4.37 15.03
C THR A 48 -5.56 -5.30 15.65
N MET A 49 -5.78 -6.61 15.61
CA MET A 49 -4.83 -7.60 16.10
C MET A 49 -3.53 -7.60 15.30
N ALA A 50 -3.57 -7.41 13.98
CA ALA A 50 -2.37 -7.24 13.17
C ALA A 50 -1.55 -6.01 13.60
N ARG A 51 -2.19 -4.86 13.83
CA ARG A 51 -1.52 -3.64 14.32
C ARG A 51 -0.89 -3.84 15.71
N VAL A 52 -1.58 -4.53 16.62
CA VAL A 52 -1.02 -4.91 17.93
C VAL A 52 0.21 -5.81 17.77
N ARG A 53 0.14 -6.84 16.91
CA ARG A 53 1.30 -7.70 16.63
C ARG A 53 2.46 -6.93 16.02
N MET A 54 2.19 -5.97 15.14
CA MET A 54 3.22 -5.08 14.58
C MET A 54 3.88 -4.22 15.65
N LEU A 55 3.13 -3.68 16.62
CA LEU A 55 3.72 -2.95 17.75
C LEU A 55 4.72 -3.80 18.55
N LEU A 56 4.43 -5.10 18.73
CA LEU A 56 5.26 -6.02 19.51
C LEU A 56 6.46 -6.55 18.72
N ASN A 57 6.26 -6.93 17.45
CA ASN A 57 7.25 -7.67 16.67
C ASN A 57 7.98 -6.83 15.62
N HIS A 58 7.38 -5.71 15.19
CA HIS A 58 7.94 -4.80 14.18
C HIS A 58 7.73 -3.32 14.60
N PRO A 59 8.29 -2.87 15.74
CA PRO A 59 7.85 -1.62 16.39
C PRO A 59 7.93 -0.37 15.50
N PHE A 60 8.90 -0.30 14.59
CA PHE A 60 9.01 0.79 13.60
C PHE A 60 7.73 0.90 12.74
N PHE A 61 7.33 -0.20 12.09
CA PHE A 61 6.08 -0.25 11.30
C PHE A 61 4.84 -0.17 12.19
N GLY A 62 4.85 -0.80 13.37
CA GLY A 62 3.75 -0.77 14.34
C GLY A 62 3.38 0.64 14.79
N ASN A 63 4.38 1.47 15.09
CA ASN A 63 4.16 2.86 15.50
C ASN A 63 3.59 3.73 14.38
N LEU A 64 3.91 3.44 13.12
CA LEU A 64 3.43 4.20 11.98
C LEU A 64 2.04 3.72 11.54
N VAL A 65 1.82 2.41 11.42
CA VAL A 65 0.52 1.85 11.04
C VAL A 65 -0.57 2.28 12.01
N THR A 66 -0.26 2.44 13.30
CA THR A 66 -1.22 2.84 14.34
C THR A 66 -1.70 4.28 14.24
N ARG A 67 -0.99 5.13 13.48
CA ARG A 67 -1.40 6.51 13.19
C ARG A 67 -2.42 6.62 12.06
N LEU A 68 -2.50 5.62 11.18
CA LEU A 68 -3.43 5.61 10.06
C LEU A 68 -4.86 5.30 10.51
N VAL A 69 -5.86 5.97 9.94
CA VAL A 69 -7.27 5.71 10.25
C VAL A 69 -7.81 4.60 9.35
N LEU A 70 -8.17 3.46 9.94
CA LEU A 70 -8.78 2.35 9.20
C LEU A 70 -10.12 2.81 8.61
N THR A 71 -10.31 2.64 7.30
CA THR A 71 -11.52 3.03 6.57
C THR A 71 -11.92 1.94 5.59
N ASP A 72 -13.17 1.47 5.67
CA ASP A 72 -13.67 0.52 4.68
C ASP A 72 -13.81 1.21 3.31
N ALA A 73 -13.17 0.62 2.32
CA ALA A 73 -13.12 1.08 0.95
C ALA A 73 -13.58 -0.02 -0.03
N SER A 74 -14.28 -1.05 0.46
CA SER A 74 -14.67 -2.23 -0.32
C SER A 74 -15.51 -1.91 -1.58
N THR A 75 -16.08 -0.70 -1.64
CA THR A 75 -16.86 -0.22 -2.79
C THR A 75 -16.02 0.24 -3.99
N TRP A 76 -14.73 0.55 -3.80
CA TRP A 76 -13.86 1.09 -4.86
C TRP A 76 -12.43 0.55 -4.84
N CYS A 77 -11.92 0.14 -3.67
CA CYS A 77 -10.62 -0.51 -3.51
C CYS A 77 -10.82 -2.02 -3.60
N HIS A 78 -9.98 -2.69 -4.40
CA HIS A 78 -10.01 -4.15 -4.52
C HIS A 78 -9.19 -4.86 -3.44
N THR A 79 -8.32 -4.14 -2.75
CA THR A 79 -7.27 -4.69 -1.88
C THR A 79 -7.02 -3.79 -0.66
N LEU A 80 -5.90 -3.07 -0.64
CA LEU A 80 -5.49 -2.08 0.36
C LEU A 80 -5.06 -0.80 -0.37
N ALA A 81 -5.11 0.31 0.35
CA ALA A 81 -4.70 1.62 -0.15
C ALA A 81 -4.37 2.57 1.00
N THR A 82 -3.58 3.60 0.71
CA THR A 82 -3.28 4.68 1.65
C THR A 82 -3.18 6.03 0.95
N ASP A 83 -3.46 7.08 1.70
CA ASP A 83 -3.17 8.48 1.33
C ASP A 83 -2.23 9.16 2.36
N GLY A 84 -1.58 8.37 3.21
CA GLY A 84 -0.71 8.85 4.29
C GLY A 84 -1.44 9.16 5.60
N LYS A 85 -2.77 9.29 5.58
CA LYS A 85 -3.60 9.54 6.77
C LYS A 85 -4.60 8.41 7.04
N TYR A 86 -5.22 7.90 5.98
CA TYR A 86 -6.18 6.81 6.04
C TYR A 86 -5.55 5.55 5.47
N LEU A 87 -5.83 4.42 6.12
CA LEU A 87 -5.58 3.11 5.55
C LEU A 87 -6.92 2.53 5.12
N TYR A 88 -7.10 2.49 3.81
CA TYR A 88 -8.28 1.98 3.15
C TYR A 88 -8.15 0.47 2.96
N PHE A 89 -9.21 -0.27 3.25
CA PHE A 89 -9.20 -1.72 3.10
C PHE A 89 -10.46 -2.23 2.41
N ASN A 90 -10.30 -3.31 1.63
CA ASN A 90 -11.39 -4.15 1.17
C ASN A 90 -11.61 -5.30 2.16
N ALA A 91 -12.82 -5.43 2.68
CA ALA A 91 -13.15 -6.40 3.71
C ALA A 91 -13.01 -7.85 3.22
N GLU A 92 -13.41 -8.15 1.99
CA GLU A 92 -13.28 -9.50 1.40
C GLU A 92 -11.81 -9.87 1.20
N PHE A 93 -11.01 -8.93 0.70
CA PHE A 93 -9.58 -9.13 0.53
C PHE A 93 -8.89 -9.42 1.86
N VAL A 94 -9.06 -8.57 2.87
CA VAL A 94 -8.47 -8.76 4.22
C VAL A 94 -8.92 -10.09 4.83
N ASN A 95 -10.18 -10.48 4.65
CA ASN A 95 -10.68 -11.75 5.17
C ASN A 95 -10.00 -12.96 4.50
N SER A 96 -9.61 -12.84 3.23
CA SER A 96 -8.93 -13.89 2.48
C SER A 96 -7.46 -14.12 2.87
N LEU A 97 -6.81 -13.14 3.50
CA LEU A 97 -5.38 -13.17 3.87
C LEU A 97 -5.11 -13.99 5.14
N SER A 98 -3.91 -14.56 5.29
CA SER A 98 -3.41 -15.03 6.60
C SER A 98 -3.14 -13.84 7.54
N ASP A 99 -2.97 -14.09 8.84
CA ASP A 99 -2.56 -13.04 9.78
C ASP A 99 -1.19 -12.43 9.40
N GLY A 100 -0.26 -13.24 8.89
CA GLY A 100 1.03 -12.78 8.39
C GLY A 100 0.90 -11.95 7.12
N GLU A 101 0.04 -12.36 6.19
CA GLU A 101 -0.25 -11.63 4.95
C GLU A 101 -0.93 -10.27 5.23
N VAL A 102 -1.78 -10.19 6.26
CA VAL A 102 -2.33 -8.89 6.71
C VAL A 102 -1.21 -7.99 7.23
N ILE A 103 -0.28 -8.50 8.04
CA ILE A 103 0.86 -7.72 8.54
C ILE A 103 1.71 -7.18 7.37
N PHE A 104 1.99 -8.03 6.38
CA PHE A 104 2.74 -7.63 5.18
C PHE A 104 2.01 -6.52 4.42
N GLY A 105 0.71 -6.68 4.16
CA GLY A 105 -0.08 -5.68 3.45
C GLY A 105 -0.14 -4.34 4.20
N LEU A 106 -0.35 -4.36 5.52
CA LEU A 106 -0.33 -3.14 6.32
C LEU A 106 1.03 -2.46 6.32
N ALA A 107 2.12 -3.23 6.40
CA ALA A 107 3.47 -2.70 6.32
C ALA A 107 3.81 -2.14 4.93
N HIS A 108 3.22 -2.71 3.87
CA HIS A 108 3.36 -2.21 2.50
C HIS A 108 2.78 -0.81 2.35
N GLU A 109 1.53 -0.60 2.79
CA GLU A 109 0.89 0.73 2.78
C GLU A 109 1.72 1.75 3.58
N VAL A 110 2.20 1.35 4.75
CA VAL A 110 3.08 2.20 5.58
C VAL A 110 4.41 2.49 4.88
N GLY A 111 4.92 1.55 4.08
CA GLY A 111 6.09 1.73 3.22
C GLY A 111 5.94 2.92 2.28
N HIS A 112 4.78 3.07 1.63
CA HIS A 112 4.53 4.23 0.77
C HIS A 112 4.56 5.55 1.54
N CYS A 113 4.12 5.57 2.80
CA CYS A 113 4.24 6.73 3.68
C CYS A 113 5.71 7.02 4.07
N ILE A 114 6.47 5.99 4.45
CA ILE A 114 7.87 6.11 4.89
C ILE A 114 8.74 6.66 3.76
N TYR A 115 8.57 6.11 2.56
CA TYR A 115 9.34 6.52 1.40
C TYR A 115 8.76 7.75 0.72
N ASP A 116 7.79 8.45 1.32
CA ASP A 116 7.19 9.67 0.76
C ASP A 116 6.81 9.52 -0.73
N HIS A 117 6.25 8.35 -1.06
CA HIS A 117 6.08 7.91 -2.44
C HIS A 117 5.13 8.81 -3.23
N MET A 118 4.14 9.38 -2.53
CA MET A 118 3.11 10.23 -3.15
C MET A 118 3.66 11.60 -3.58
N SER A 119 4.59 12.19 -2.81
CA SER A 119 5.10 13.54 -3.10
C SER A 119 6.36 13.52 -3.98
N ARG A 120 7.18 12.47 -3.91
CA ARG A 120 8.44 12.32 -4.67
C ARG A 120 8.29 11.94 -6.15
N ARG A 121 7.05 11.70 -6.63
CA ARG A 121 6.82 11.30 -8.02
C ARG A 121 7.31 12.34 -9.05
N GLU A 122 7.13 13.63 -8.76
CA GLU A 122 7.37 14.74 -9.71
C GLU A 122 6.58 14.55 -11.03
N ASP A 123 7.23 14.70 -12.19
CA ASP A 123 6.65 14.56 -13.53
C ASP A 123 6.67 13.11 -14.07
N ARG A 124 7.15 12.15 -13.26
CA ARG A 124 7.24 10.74 -13.63
C ARG A 124 5.85 10.13 -13.86
N ASN A 125 5.80 9.13 -14.73
CA ASN A 125 4.56 8.42 -15.03
C ASN A 125 4.03 7.70 -13.76
N PRO A 126 2.79 7.96 -13.32
CA PRO A 126 2.26 7.39 -12.07
C PRO A 126 2.31 5.86 -12.01
N ALA A 127 1.97 5.18 -13.10
CA ALA A 127 1.94 3.72 -13.12
C ALA A 127 3.33 3.12 -12.90
N TYR A 128 4.35 3.63 -13.60
CA TYR A 128 5.72 3.16 -13.42
C TYR A 128 6.30 3.56 -12.07
N PHE A 129 5.94 4.74 -11.55
CA PHE A 129 6.43 5.17 -10.24
C PHE A 129 5.87 4.27 -9.14
N ASN A 130 4.57 3.95 -9.17
CA ASN A 130 3.95 2.98 -8.27
C ASN A 130 4.64 1.61 -8.35
N MET A 131 4.79 1.06 -9.56
CA MET A 131 5.52 -0.20 -9.75
C MET A 131 6.92 -0.17 -9.13
N ALA A 132 7.65 0.93 -9.30
CA ALA A 132 8.98 1.08 -8.74
C ALA A 132 8.99 1.16 -7.21
N GLY A 133 8.01 1.85 -6.61
CA GLY A 133 7.80 1.90 -5.16
C GLY A 133 7.53 0.51 -4.59
N ASP A 134 6.63 -0.23 -5.20
CA ASP A 134 6.28 -1.60 -4.79
C ASP A 134 7.49 -2.53 -4.80
N TYR A 135 8.35 -2.46 -5.82
CA TYR A 135 9.56 -3.29 -5.87
C TYR A 135 10.46 -3.04 -4.65
N ILE A 136 10.71 -1.77 -4.32
CA ILE A 136 11.53 -1.38 -3.17
C ILE A 136 10.88 -1.82 -1.87
N ILE A 137 9.60 -1.50 -1.67
CA ILE A 137 8.87 -1.81 -0.43
C ILE A 137 8.79 -3.33 -0.23
N ASN A 138 8.37 -4.08 -1.25
CA ASN A 138 8.27 -5.53 -1.16
C ASN A 138 9.63 -6.19 -0.92
N TYR A 139 10.70 -5.68 -1.52
CA TYR A 139 12.05 -6.15 -1.22
C TYR A 139 12.38 -5.96 0.27
N GLN A 140 12.19 -4.75 0.79
CA GLN A 140 12.51 -4.41 2.19
C GLN A 140 11.69 -5.26 3.18
N LEU A 141 10.39 -5.42 2.95
CA LEU A 141 9.54 -6.24 3.83
C LEU A 141 9.98 -7.71 3.84
N VAL A 142 10.35 -8.26 2.67
CA VAL A 142 10.85 -9.64 2.56
C VAL A 142 12.20 -9.78 3.25
N GLN A 143 13.15 -8.88 3.02
CA GLN A 143 14.48 -8.95 3.63
C GLN A 143 14.42 -8.85 5.17
N HIS A 144 13.51 -8.02 5.68
CA HIS A 144 13.36 -7.81 7.12
C HIS A 144 12.34 -8.74 7.78
N ASN A 145 11.80 -9.72 7.06
CA ASN A 145 10.79 -10.68 7.55
C ASN A 145 9.58 -9.98 8.22
N VAL A 146 9.06 -8.93 7.59
CA VAL A 146 7.90 -8.19 8.09
C VAL A 146 6.62 -8.83 7.57
N GLY A 147 5.97 -9.63 8.41
CA GLY A 147 4.80 -10.42 8.02
C GLY A 147 5.13 -11.55 7.05
N GLU A 148 4.11 -12.04 6.34
CA GLU A 148 4.22 -13.09 5.33
C GLU A 148 3.88 -12.52 3.96
N ARG A 149 4.67 -12.86 2.94
CA ARG A 149 4.45 -12.41 1.57
C ARG A 149 3.04 -12.78 1.10
N ILE A 150 2.28 -11.79 0.63
CA ILE A 150 0.94 -12.03 0.07
C ILE A 150 1.02 -12.97 -1.15
N THR A 151 0.22 -14.03 -1.10
CA THR A 151 0.11 -15.07 -2.14
C THR A 151 -1.19 -15.00 -2.93
N LYS A 152 -2.20 -14.28 -2.42
CA LYS A 152 -3.52 -14.12 -3.06
C LYS A 152 -3.49 -13.28 -4.34
N VAL A 153 -2.49 -12.43 -4.45
CA VAL A 153 -2.24 -11.55 -5.60
C VAL A 153 -0.76 -11.60 -5.95
N LYS A 154 -0.43 -11.31 -7.23
CA LYS A 154 0.96 -11.21 -7.65
C LYS A 154 1.52 -9.87 -7.17
N ILE A 155 2.49 -9.94 -6.26
CA ILE A 155 3.24 -8.74 -5.85
C ILE A 155 4.46 -8.51 -6.75
N LEU A 156 4.86 -7.25 -6.91
CA LEU A 156 6.07 -6.85 -7.61
C LEU A 156 7.28 -7.04 -6.70
N TYR A 157 8.07 -8.06 -6.97
CA TYR A 157 9.28 -8.39 -6.24
C TYR A 157 10.31 -8.94 -7.22
N ASP A 158 11.51 -8.38 -7.17
CA ASP A 158 12.69 -8.90 -7.86
C ASP A 158 13.90 -8.62 -6.96
N ALA A 159 14.68 -9.67 -6.65
CA ALA A 159 15.86 -9.55 -5.80
C ALA A 159 16.97 -8.69 -6.42
N LYS A 160 16.87 -8.36 -7.71
CA LYS A 160 17.73 -7.37 -8.39
C LYS A 160 17.63 -5.98 -7.74
N TYR A 161 16.44 -5.57 -7.33
CA TYR A 161 16.19 -4.24 -6.76
C TYR A 161 16.45 -4.28 -5.26
N ASP A 162 17.72 -4.51 -4.92
CA ASP A 162 18.20 -4.64 -3.54
C ASP A 162 18.23 -3.29 -2.78
N ASP A 163 18.84 -3.29 -1.60
CA ASP A 163 18.97 -2.12 -0.72
C ASP A 163 19.76 -0.95 -1.30
N LYS A 164 20.42 -1.14 -2.45
CA LYS A 164 21.18 -0.10 -3.16
C LYS A 164 20.34 0.66 -4.17
N TRP A 165 19.14 0.18 -4.49
CA TRP A 165 18.26 0.82 -5.46
C TRP A 165 17.30 1.80 -4.78
N THR A 166 17.09 2.93 -5.43
CA THR A 166 16.04 3.90 -5.11
C THR A 166 14.81 3.69 -6.00
N THR A 167 13.65 4.19 -5.55
CA THR A 167 12.41 4.19 -6.35
C THR A 167 12.64 4.82 -7.73
N GLU A 168 13.40 5.91 -7.79
CA GLU A 168 13.72 6.64 -9.01
C GLU A 168 14.61 5.82 -9.97
N GLU A 169 15.62 5.12 -9.45
CA GLU A 169 16.46 4.24 -10.26
C GLU A 169 15.70 3.03 -10.80
N VAL A 170 14.82 2.43 -9.98
CA VAL A 170 13.93 1.35 -10.44
C VAL A 170 13.00 1.86 -11.53
N TYR A 171 12.41 3.05 -11.35
CA TYR A 171 11.58 3.70 -12.37
C TYR A 171 12.32 3.84 -13.71
N ASP A 172 13.55 4.36 -13.69
CA ASP A 172 14.35 4.54 -14.89
C ASP A 172 14.75 3.21 -15.55
N ASP A 173 14.91 2.14 -14.76
CA ASP A 173 15.18 0.81 -15.28
C ASP A 173 13.95 0.17 -15.95
N ILE A 174 12.72 0.41 -15.45
CA ILE A 174 11.52 -0.29 -15.92
C ILE A 174 10.69 0.46 -16.97
N LYS A 175 10.72 1.80 -17.00
CA LYS A 175 9.77 2.64 -17.78
C LYS A 175 9.69 2.33 -19.28
N ASP A 176 10.76 1.82 -19.89
CA ASP A 176 10.83 1.47 -21.31
C ASP A 176 11.10 -0.02 -21.55
N LYS A 177 11.29 -0.81 -20.48
CA LYS A 177 11.67 -2.23 -20.56
C LYS A 177 10.54 -3.18 -20.18
N GLN A 178 9.58 -2.70 -19.39
CA GLN A 178 8.48 -3.51 -18.89
C GLN A 178 7.13 -2.89 -19.29
N PRO A 179 6.13 -3.71 -19.63
CA PRO A 179 4.77 -3.21 -19.79
C PRO A 179 4.27 -2.67 -18.44
N LYS A 180 3.46 -1.62 -18.49
CA LYS A 180 2.72 -1.17 -17.31
C LYS A 180 1.83 -2.30 -16.81
N CYS A 181 1.79 -2.50 -15.51
CA CYS A 181 0.83 -3.36 -14.85
C CYS A 181 0.22 -2.62 -13.65
N GLU A 182 -1.01 -2.98 -13.30
CA GLU A 182 -1.60 -2.49 -12.06
C GLU A 182 -0.86 -3.11 -10.89
N THR A 183 -0.44 -2.28 -9.94
CA THR A 183 0.02 -2.71 -8.62
C THR A 183 -1.17 -3.34 -7.88
N TRP A 184 -0.87 -4.20 -6.92
CA TRP A 184 -1.95 -4.90 -6.22
C TRP A 184 -2.68 -3.99 -5.24
N ASP A 185 -2.08 -2.87 -4.87
CA ASP A 185 -2.61 -1.79 -4.02
C ASP A 185 -2.95 -0.53 -4.86
N GLN A 186 -3.70 0.40 -4.27
CA GLN A 186 -4.09 1.65 -4.92
C GLN A 186 -3.53 2.87 -4.17
N HIS A 187 -2.59 3.60 -4.78
CA HIS A 187 -2.08 4.86 -4.21
C HIS A 187 -3.00 6.02 -4.57
N LEU A 188 -3.51 6.72 -3.54
CA LEU A 188 -4.23 7.97 -3.73
C LEU A 188 -3.23 9.14 -3.56
N ASP A 189 -3.24 10.08 -4.52
CA ASP A 189 -2.46 11.32 -4.39
C ASP A 189 -3.00 12.10 -3.16
N GLY A 190 -2.26 12.10 -2.05
CA GLY A 190 -2.61 12.82 -0.82
C GLY A 190 -2.24 14.30 -0.88
N GLU A 191 -3.08 15.20 -0.33
CA GLU A 191 -2.79 16.64 -0.18
C GLU A 191 -2.00 16.99 1.11
N GLY A 192 -1.46 16.02 1.86
CA GLY A 192 -1.01 16.24 3.24
C GLY A 192 0.46 15.90 3.49
N GLY A 193 1.31 16.93 3.54
CA GLY A 193 2.63 16.82 4.18
C GLY A 193 2.48 16.45 5.66
N PHE A 194 3.46 15.72 6.18
CA PHE A 194 3.60 15.47 7.61
C PHE A 194 3.76 16.83 8.32
N GLY A 195 2.65 17.36 8.82
CA GLY A 195 2.65 18.57 9.64
C GLY A 195 3.32 18.26 10.97
N ASP A 196 4.46 18.89 11.20
CA ASP A 196 5.10 18.94 12.51
C ASP A 196 4.07 19.41 13.55
N GLY A 197 3.90 18.61 14.59
CA GLY A 197 3.12 18.99 15.76
C GLY A 197 3.89 20.06 16.53
N GLU A 198 3.61 21.33 16.26
CA GLU A 198 3.94 22.40 17.19
C GLU A 198 3.09 22.22 18.44
N GLY A 199 3.73 21.77 19.52
CA GLY A 199 3.17 21.80 20.86
C GLY A 199 3.18 23.24 21.36
N GLU A 200 2.02 23.86 21.44
CA GLU A 200 1.83 25.03 22.29
C GLU A 200 1.64 24.54 23.73
N GLY A 201 2.62 24.86 24.58
CA GLY A 201 2.49 24.76 26.02
C GLY A 201 1.79 26.00 26.57
N GLU A 202 0.80 25.74 27.44
CA GLU A 202 0.47 26.57 28.61
C GLU A 202 0.30 25.65 29.82
#